data_AF-A0A4R6RKG4-F1
#
_entry.id   AF-A0A4R6RKG4-F1
#
_cell.length_a   1.000
_cell.length_b   1.000
_cell.length_c   1.000
_cell.angle_alpha   90.00
_cell.angle_beta   90.00
_cell.angle_gamma   90.00
#
_symmetry.space_group_name_H-M   'P 1'
#
loop_
_entity.id
_entity.type
_entity.pdbx_description
1 polymer ?
#
loop_
_entity_poly.entity_id
_entity_poly.type
_entity_poly.pdbx_seq_one_letter_code
_entity_poly.pdbx_strand_id
1 'polypeptide(L)'
;MRSTARMTTAEAEDVAIRGLAFLAGDPEALGRFLALSGIGPRDLRNAAAEPGFLAGVIEFFMADEALLLAFSLNAGIRPTMLAAARHALAGAAGEEF
;
A
#
# COMPACT_ATOMS: atom_id res chain seq x y z
N MET A 1 1.60 28.73 -9.68
CA MET A 1 1.16 28.17 -8.38
C MET A 1 0.50 26.82 -8.65
N ARG A 2 1.24 25.71 -8.56
CA ARG A 2 0.61 24.38 -8.51
C ARG A 2 0.43 24.07 -7.03
N SER A 3 -0.81 24.03 -6.58
CA SER A 3 -1.15 23.56 -5.24
C SER A 3 -0.51 22.18 -5.07
N THR A 4 0.44 22.04 -4.15
CA THR A 4 0.92 20.73 -3.69
C THR A 4 -0.24 20.07 -2.96
N ALA A 5 -1.16 19.47 -3.72
CA ALA A 5 -2.26 18.72 -3.16
C ALA A 5 -1.65 17.59 -2.33
N ARG A 6 -1.86 17.66 -1.01
CA ARG A 6 -1.59 16.54 -0.10
C ARG A 6 -2.50 15.40 -0.54
N MET A 7 -1.95 14.21 -0.72
CA MET A 7 -2.72 13.06 -1.18
C MET A 7 -3.84 12.75 -0.20
N THR A 8 -5.02 12.46 -0.72
CA THR A 8 -6.20 12.09 0.08
C THR A 8 -6.12 10.63 0.53
N THR A 9 -6.89 10.26 1.56
CA THR A 9 -6.98 8.87 2.02
C THR A 9 -7.48 7.94 0.92
N ALA A 10 -8.53 8.33 0.18
CA ALA A 10 -9.06 7.53 -0.92
C ALA A 10 -8.03 7.29 -2.04
N GLU A 11 -7.21 8.29 -2.39
CA GLU A 11 -6.11 8.10 -3.34
C GLU A 11 -5.03 7.16 -2.79
N ALA A 12 -4.75 7.22 -1.48
CA ALA A 12 -3.79 6.35 -0.85
C ALA A 12 -4.27 4.89 -0.77
N GLU A 13 -5.56 4.67 -0.48
CA GLU A 13 -6.21 3.36 -0.52
C GLU A 13 -6.14 2.77 -1.92
N ASP A 14 -6.43 3.57 -2.96
CA ASP A 14 -6.29 3.14 -4.36
C ASP A 14 -4.85 2.71 -4.69
N VAL A 15 -3.83 3.45 -4.25
CA VAL A 15 -2.42 3.05 -4.42
C VAL A 15 -2.15 1.71 -3.73
N ALA A 16 -2.63 1.53 -2.49
CA ALA A 16 -2.43 0.31 -1.72
C ALA A 16 -3.13 -0.90 -2.37
N ILE A 17 -4.37 -0.73 -2.85
CA ILE A 17 -5.14 -1.77 -3.55
C ILE A 17 -4.44 -2.18 -4.85
N ARG A 18 -3.94 -1.21 -5.63
CA ARG A 18 -3.13 -1.49 -6.83
C ARG A 18 -1.85 -2.23 -6.48
N GLY A 19 -1.21 -1.88 -5.36
CA GLY A 19 -0.06 -2.61 -4.82
C GLY A 19 -0.41 -4.06 -4.48
N LEU A 20 -1.54 -4.28 -3.82
CA LEU A 20 -2.03 -5.62 -3.50
C LEU A 20 -2.27 -6.46 -4.77
N ALA A 21 -2.87 -5.86 -5.80
CA ALA A 21 -3.08 -6.50 -7.09
C ALA A 21 -1.76 -6.82 -7.81
N PHE A 22 -0.76 -5.95 -7.68
CA PHE A 22 0.60 -6.19 -8.19
C PHE A 22 1.25 -7.40 -7.49
N LEU A 23 1.17 -7.48 -6.16
CA LEU A 23 1.64 -8.65 -5.42
C LEU A 23 0.90 -9.92 -5.83
N ALA A 24 -0.40 -9.86 -6.08
CA ALA A 24 -1.16 -11.02 -6.54
C ALA A 24 -0.70 -11.57 -7.91
N GLY A 25 -0.02 -10.76 -8.71
CA GLY A 25 0.63 -11.20 -9.95
C GLY A 25 1.96 -11.93 -9.73
N ASP A 26 2.56 -11.83 -8.54
CA ASP A 26 3.82 -12.48 -8.15
C ASP A 26 3.62 -13.34 -6.88
N PRO A 27 3.39 -14.66 -7.03
CA PRO A 27 3.06 -15.54 -5.91
C PRO A 27 4.11 -15.55 -4.79
N GLU A 28 5.38 -15.32 -5.13
CA GLU A 28 6.47 -15.30 -4.17
C GLU A 28 6.42 -14.03 -3.30
N ALA A 29 6.26 -12.86 -3.91
CA ALA A 29 6.09 -11.60 -3.20
C ALA A 29 4.80 -11.57 -2.37
N LEU A 30 3.69 -12.08 -2.91
CA LEU A 30 2.45 -12.22 -2.14
C LEU A 30 2.64 -13.14 -0.93
N GLY A 31 3.30 -14.29 -1.12
CA GLY A 31 3.58 -15.23 -0.04
C GLY A 31 4.41 -14.61 1.09
N ARG A 32 5.45 -13.84 0.74
CA ARG A 32 6.25 -13.08 1.73
C ARG A 32 5.41 -12.07 2.49
N PHE A 33 4.57 -11.30 1.79
CA PHE A 33 3.71 -10.31 2.43
C PHE A 33 2.70 -10.95 3.39
N LEU A 34 2.04 -12.04 2.99
CA LEU A 34 1.11 -12.79 3.84
C LEU A 34 1.82 -13.34 5.09
N ALA A 35 3.02 -13.88 4.93
CA ALA A 35 3.82 -14.39 6.04
C ALA A 35 4.21 -13.28 7.04
N LEU A 36 4.56 -12.09 6.57
CA LEU A 36 4.91 -10.95 7.44
C LEU A 36 3.70 -10.29 8.10
N SER A 37 2.56 -10.22 7.39
CA SER A 37 1.33 -9.63 7.91
C SER A 37 0.57 -10.56 8.86
N GLY A 38 0.92 -11.84 8.89
CA GLY A 38 0.28 -12.84 9.74
C GLY A 38 -1.12 -13.26 9.29
N ILE A 39 -1.54 -12.87 8.08
CA ILE A 39 -2.85 -13.21 7.53
C ILE A 39 -2.76 -14.30 6.46
N GLY A 40 -3.81 -15.12 6.36
CA GLY A 40 -3.94 -16.10 5.29
C GLY A 40 -4.57 -15.50 4.02
N PRO A 41 -4.44 -16.18 2.87
CA PRO A 41 -5.07 -15.75 1.61
C PRO A 41 -6.61 -15.72 1.69
N ARG A 42 -7.22 -16.46 2.62
CA ARG A 42 -8.68 -16.45 2.84
C ARG A 42 -9.16 -15.17 3.52
N ASP A 43 -8.32 -14.59 4.37
CA ASP A 43 -8.61 -13.39 5.14
C ASP A 43 -8.22 -12.11 4.39
N LEU A 44 -7.46 -12.23 3.30
CA LEU A 44 -6.95 -11.14 2.48
C LEU A 44 -8.03 -10.13 2.06
N ARG A 45 -9.20 -10.61 1.62
CA ARG A 45 -10.29 -9.72 1.21
C ARG A 45 -10.86 -8.91 2.38
N ASN A 46 -10.96 -9.52 3.55
CA ASN A 46 -11.45 -8.84 4.75
C ASN A 46 -10.40 -7.84 5.25
N ALA A 47 -9.14 -8.26 5.31
CA ALA A 47 -8.03 -7.40 5.70
C ALA A 47 -7.88 -6.18 4.77
N ALA A 48 -8.11 -6.33 3.46
CA ALA A 48 -8.07 -5.21 2.51
C ALA A 48 -9.12 -4.11 2.76
N ALA A 49 -10.15 -4.37 3.58
CA ALA A 49 -11.11 -3.35 4.01
C ALA A 49 -10.59 -2.51 5.18
N GLU A 50 -9.53 -2.94 5.86
CA GLU A 50 -8.98 -2.27 7.02
C GLU A 50 -7.92 -1.23 6.60
N PRO A 51 -8.07 0.05 6.94
CA PRO A 51 -7.10 1.10 6.59
C PRO A 51 -5.67 0.78 7.08
N GLY A 52 -5.56 0.18 8.27
CA GLY A 52 -4.27 -0.22 8.84
C GLY A 52 -3.57 -1.31 8.04
N PHE A 53 -4.33 -2.23 7.44
CA PHE A 53 -3.77 -3.25 6.56
C PHE A 53 -3.23 -2.65 5.27
N LEU A 54 -3.99 -1.74 4.64
CA LEU A 54 -3.54 -1.01 3.45
C LEU A 54 -2.27 -0.19 3.73
N ALA A 55 -2.14 0.39 4.92
CA ALA A 55 -0.89 1.03 5.34
C ALA A 55 0.27 0.02 5.38
N GLY A 56 0.04 -1.19 5.90
CA GLY A 56 1.02 -2.28 5.92
C GLY A 56 1.45 -2.74 4.53
N VAL A 57 0.55 -2.71 3.53
CA VAL A 57 0.90 -2.99 2.12
C VAL A 57 1.90 -1.96 1.62
N ILE A 58 1.67 -0.68 1.87
CA ILE A 58 2.57 0.40 1.46
C ILE A 58 3.94 0.26 2.15
N GLU A 59 3.96 -0.04 3.46
CA GLU A 59 5.19 -0.30 4.20
C GLU A 59 5.98 -1.48 3.62
N PHE A 60 5.31 -2.55 3.21
CA PHE A 60 5.97 -3.70 2.59
C PHE A 60 6.71 -3.33 1.30
N PHE A 61 6.10 -2.50 0.44
CA PHE A 61 6.79 -1.96 -0.73
C PHE A 61 7.98 -1.09 -0.33
N MET A 62 7.80 -0.19 0.65
CA MET A 62 8.87 0.73 1.06
C MET A 62 10.06 0.02 1.76
N ALA A 63 9.87 -1.19 2.27
CA ALA A 63 10.92 -1.99 2.89
C ALA A 63 11.88 -2.66 1.87
N ASP A 64 11.50 -2.70 0.59
CA ASP A 64 12.28 -3.32 -0.49
C ASP A 64 12.38 -2.37 -1.69
N GLU A 65 13.55 -1.80 -1.93
CA GLU A 65 13.76 -0.80 -2.99
C GLU A 65 13.46 -1.37 -4.39
N ALA A 66 13.82 -2.62 -4.67
CA ALA A 66 13.60 -3.22 -5.97
C ALA A 66 12.10 -3.41 -6.24
N LEU A 67 11.36 -3.89 -5.24
CA LEU A 67 9.92 -4.08 -5.29
C LEU A 67 9.18 -2.74 -5.39
N LEU A 68 9.60 -1.73 -4.62
CA LEU A 68 9.08 -0.35 -4.70
C LEU A 68 9.20 0.21 -6.11
N LEU A 69 10.38 0.11 -6.71
CA LEU A 69 10.66 0.63 -8.06
C LEU A 69 9.87 -0.15 -9.12
N ALA A 70 9.80 -1.47 -9.00
CA ALA A 70 9.03 -2.33 -9.91
C ALA A 70 7.54 -1.96 -9.90
N PHE A 71 6.94 -1.83 -8.71
CA PHE A 71 5.55 -1.40 -8.59
C PHE A 71 5.33 0.03 -9.09
N SER A 72 6.21 0.97 -8.73
CA SER A 72 6.09 2.38 -9.14
C SER A 72 6.11 2.51 -10.67
N LEU A 73 6.99 1.75 -11.33
CA LEU A 73 7.05 1.67 -12.79
C LEU A 73 5.76 1.08 -13.37
N ASN A 74 5.30 -0.06 -12.83
CA ASN A 74 4.08 -0.72 -13.30
C ASN A 74 2.83 0.15 -13.13
N ALA A 75 2.71 0.86 -12.01
CA ALA A 75 1.57 1.71 -11.69
C ALA A 75 1.64 3.12 -12.32
N GLY A 76 2.76 3.47 -12.97
CA GLY A 76 2.96 4.79 -13.57
C GLY A 76 3.01 5.93 -12.55
N ILE A 77 3.44 5.66 -11.32
CA ILE A 77 3.53 6.64 -10.23
C ILE A 77 4.98 6.85 -9.80
N ARG A 78 5.26 7.98 -9.15
CA ARG A 78 6.58 8.19 -8.56
C ARG A 78 6.72 7.41 -7.25
N PRO A 79 7.90 6.86 -6.91
CA PRO A 79 8.12 6.17 -5.64
C PRO A 79 7.75 7.02 -4.41
N THR A 80 7.97 8.34 -4.50
CA THR A 80 7.59 9.31 -3.46
C THR A 80 6.08 9.33 -3.16
N MET A 81 5.24 8.85 -4.08
CA MET A 81 3.80 8.72 -3.88
C MET A 81 3.46 7.63 -2.86
N LEU A 82 4.28 6.58 -2.70
CA LEU A 82 4.05 5.57 -1.66
C LEU A 82 4.31 6.15 -0.27
N ALA A 83 5.36 6.97 -0.11
CA ALA A 83 5.58 7.69 1.14
C ALA A 83 4.41 8.64 1.46
N ALA A 84 3.86 9.32 0.45
CA ALA A 84 2.66 10.14 0.61
C ALA A 84 1.43 9.27 0.99
N ALA A 85 1.30 8.07 0.42
CA ALA A 85 0.20 7.14 0.71
C ALA A 85 0.25 6.69 2.16
N ARG A 86 1.45 6.32 2.60
CA ARG A 86 1.66 5.93 3.98
C ARG A 86 1.24 7.02 4.95
N HIS A 87 1.60 8.27 4.65
CA HIS A 87 1.27 9.40 5.51
C HIS A 87 -0.24 9.69 5.53
N ALA A 88 -0.92 9.60 4.38
CA ALA A 88 -2.37 9.77 4.31
C ALA A 88 -3.12 8.65 5.07
N LEU A 89 -2.68 7.39 4.94
CA LEU A 89 -3.25 6.26 5.67
C LEU A 89 -2.95 6.30 7.17
N ALA A 90 -1.82 6.89 7.59
CA ALA A 90 -1.51 7.12 9.00
C ALA A 90 -2.50 8.08 9.67
N GLY A 91 -2.92 9.12 8.95
CA GLY A 91 -3.89 10.09 9.45
C GLY A 91 -5.29 9.51 9.61
N ALA A 92 -5.70 8.60 8.71
CA ALA A 92 -6.99 7.92 8.79
C ALA A 92 -7.11 7.01 10.01
N ALA A 93 -6.02 6.34 10.41
CA ALA A 93 -6.00 5.49 11.60
C ALA A 93 -5.92 6.27 12.94
N GLY A 94 -5.69 7.59 12.88
CA GLY A 94 -5.57 8.45 14.06
C GLY A 94 -6.86 9.17 14.47
N GLU A 95 -7.86 9.24 13.59
CA GLU A 95 -9.14 9.93 13.81
C GLU A 95 -10.23 8.96 14.32
N GLU A 96 -9.90 8.10 15.29
CA GLU A 96 -10.86 7.21 15.97
C GLU A 96 -10.77 7.28 17.52
N PHE A 97 -10.35 8.42 18.08
CA PHE A 97 -10.32 8.63 19.55
C PHE A 97 -11.10 9.87 19.98
#